data_AF-A0A523PFS2-F1
#
_entry.id   AF-A0A523PFS2-F1
#
_cell.length_a   1.000
_cell.length_b   1.000
_cell.length_c   1.000
_cell.angle_alpha   90.00
_cell.angle_beta   90.00
_cell.angle_gamma   90.00
#
_symmetry.space_group_name_H-M   'P 1'
#
loop_
_entity.id
_entity.type
_entity.pdbx_description
1 polymer ?
#
loop_
_entity_poly.entity_id
_entity_poly.type
_entity_poly.pdbx_seq_one_letter_code
_entity_poly.pdbx_strand_id
1 'polypeptide(L)'
;MAYKKDQGRMARMAAFWSLAVLIFYGCVSLHTELASDFPEMGRALGGFRIPILGMDFSPALIVAGLVLATSLWLLYRWQDKPKNADLLIETESELRKVTWPSLDEAITSSVVVIICVLFLMVFLAGADWFLGRAAKVILLGHG
;
A
#
# COMPACT_ATOMS: atom_id res chain seq x y z
N MET A 1 3.42 30.82 1.98
CA MET A 1 2.47 30.97 3.10
C MET A 1 1.38 29.94 2.89
N ALA A 2 1.28 28.91 3.75
CA ALA A 2 0.29 27.87 3.56
C ALA A 2 -1.13 28.45 3.65
N TYR A 3 -1.93 28.19 2.62
CA TYR A 3 -3.34 28.55 2.53
C TYR A 3 -4.15 27.75 3.58
N LYS A 4 -4.99 28.44 4.37
CA LYS A 4 -5.84 27.90 5.46
C LYS A 4 -5.15 26.81 6.32
N LYS A 5 -4.11 27.20 7.08
CA LYS A 5 -3.26 26.28 7.87
C LYS A 5 -3.97 25.37 8.88
N ASP A 6 -5.16 25.76 9.34
CA ASP A 6 -5.87 25.04 10.41
C ASP A 6 -6.82 23.94 9.88
N GLN A 7 -7.25 24.04 8.61
CA GLN A 7 -8.24 23.14 8.00
C GLN A 7 -7.58 22.15 7.05
N GLY A 8 -8.06 20.90 7.04
CA GLY A 8 -7.58 19.88 6.09
C GLY A 8 -6.22 19.26 6.43
N ARG A 9 -5.73 19.43 7.68
CA ARG A 9 -4.36 19.02 8.05
C ARG A 9 -4.16 17.51 7.89
N MET A 10 -5.12 16.71 8.34
CA MET A 10 -4.99 15.25 8.32
C MET A 10 -5.08 14.73 6.88
N ALA A 11 -6.02 15.25 6.09
CA ALA A 11 -6.13 14.86 4.67
C ALA A 11 -4.89 15.27 3.86
N ARG A 12 -4.32 16.45 4.10
CA ARG A 12 -3.10 16.90 3.43
C ARG A 12 -1.89 16.06 3.81
N MET A 13 -1.71 15.77 5.10
CA MET A 13 -0.62 14.89 5.56
C MET A 13 -0.77 13.48 4.99
N ALA A 14 -1.97 12.91 5.02
CA ALA A 14 -2.23 11.58 4.47
C ALA A 14 -1.94 11.50 2.96
N ALA A 15 -2.43 12.47 2.18
CA ALA A 15 -2.19 12.54 0.74
C ALA A 15 -0.71 12.80 0.40
N PHE A 16 -0.01 13.59 1.21
CA PHE A 16 1.43 13.82 1.03
C PHE A 16 2.22 12.53 1.29
N TRP A 17 1.98 11.89 2.44
CA TRP A 17 2.72 10.69 2.84
C TRP A 17 2.44 9.49 1.94
N SER A 18 1.18 9.28 1.51
CA SER A 18 0.85 8.19 0.59
C SER A 18 1.59 8.33 -0.75
N LEU A 19 1.61 9.54 -1.30
CA LEU A 19 2.29 9.83 -2.57
C LEU A 19 3.82 9.83 -2.41
N ALA A 20 4.33 10.31 -1.26
CA ALA A 20 5.75 10.28 -0.95
C ALA A 20 6.29 8.85 -0.83
N VAL A 21 5.54 7.93 -0.19
CA VAL A 21 5.92 6.51 -0.12
C VAL A 21 5.95 5.88 -1.51
N LEU A 22 4.96 6.19 -2.36
CA LEU A 22 4.92 5.70 -3.74
C LEU A 22 6.13 6.19 -4.55
N ILE A 23 6.48 7.48 -4.42
CA ILE A 23 7.65 8.05 -5.09
C ILE A 23 8.95 7.45 -4.55
N PHE A 24 9.05 7.23 -3.25
CA PHE A 24 10.20 6.56 -2.65
C PHE A 24 10.39 5.15 -3.21
N TYR A 25 9.30 4.36 -3.26
CA TYR A 25 9.32 3.04 -3.90
C TYR A 25 9.73 3.12 -5.37
N GLY A 26 9.18 4.09 -6.12
CA GLY A 26 9.57 4.33 -7.51
C GLY A 26 11.05 4.68 -7.68
N CYS A 27 11.64 5.45 -6.75
CA CYS A 27 13.07 5.77 -6.79
C CYS A 27 13.96 4.57 -6.44
N VAL A 28 13.52 3.70 -5.53
CA VAL A 28 14.22 2.44 -5.25
C VAL A 28 14.18 1.52 -6.48
N SER A 29 13.01 1.39 -7.12
CA SER A 29 12.87 0.63 -8.37
C SER A 29 13.71 1.23 -9.50
N LEU A 30 13.75 2.56 -9.62
CA LEU A 30 14.59 3.25 -10.62
C LEU A 30 16.07 2.99 -10.39
N HIS A 31 16.52 3.02 -9.14
CA HIS A 31 17.89 2.71 -8.78
C HIS A 31 18.26 1.26 -9.15
N THR A 32 17.38 0.29 -8.87
CA THR A 32 17.65 -1.12 -9.21
C THR A 32 17.76 -1.35 -10.71
N GLU A 33 16.86 -0.76 -11.51
CA GLU A 33 16.88 -0.87 -12.97
C GLU A 33 18.11 -0.16 -13.57
N LEU A 34 18.45 1.04 -13.07
CA LEU A 34 19.59 1.80 -13.57
C LEU A 34 20.93 1.13 -13.24
N ALA A 35 21.01 0.44 -12.10
CA ALA A 35 22.17 -0.36 -11.71
C ALA A 35 22.29 -1.67 -12.51
N SER A 36 21.19 -2.27 -12.94
CA SER A 36 21.20 -3.50 -13.75
C SER A 36 21.50 -3.23 -15.22
N ASP A 37 20.88 -2.21 -15.82
CA ASP A 37 21.00 -1.94 -17.25
C ASP A 37 22.28 -1.17 -17.62
N PHE A 38 22.80 -0.34 -16.70
CA PHE A 38 24.03 0.42 -16.92
C PHE A 38 25.09 0.04 -15.89
N PRO A 39 25.91 -0.99 -16.18
CA PRO A 39 26.96 -1.44 -15.25
C PRO A 39 28.00 -0.35 -14.92
N GLU A 40 28.20 0.62 -15.82
CA GLU A 40 29.03 1.81 -15.57
C GLU A 40 28.42 2.77 -14.54
N MET A 41 27.09 2.89 -14.49
CA MET A 41 26.40 3.69 -13.49
C MET A 41 26.22 2.93 -12.18
N GLY A 42 26.20 1.60 -12.20
CA GLY A 42 26.20 0.75 -11.00
C GLY A 42 27.56 0.62 -10.31
N ARG A 43 28.66 1.09 -10.93
CA ARG A 43 30.00 1.03 -10.32
C ARG A 43 30.08 1.89 -9.07
N ALA A 44 30.59 1.28 -7.99
CA ALA A 44 30.83 1.95 -6.72
C ALA A 44 31.88 3.06 -6.89
N LEU A 45 31.47 4.31 -6.69
CA LEU A 45 32.38 5.45 -6.56
C LEU A 45 32.97 5.44 -5.14
N GLY A 46 34.19 4.92 -5.02
CA GLY A 46 34.98 5.05 -3.79
C GLY A 46 34.78 3.98 -2.71
N GLY A 47 34.15 2.84 -3.04
CA GLY A 47 34.08 1.66 -2.16
C GLY A 47 33.34 1.88 -0.82
N PHE A 48 32.63 2.99 -0.67
CA PHE A 48 31.86 3.31 0.52
C PHE A 48 30.46 2.71 0.40
N ARG A 49 30.15 1.72 1.24
CA ARG A 49 28.81 1.14 1.37
C ARG A 49 28.02 1.95 2.38
N ILE A 50 26.81 2.38 2.01
CA ILE A 50 25.92 3.05 2.97
C ILE A 50 25.30 1.95 3.86
N PRO A 51 25.65 1.89 5.16
CA PRO A 51 25.29 0.76 6.02
C PRO A 51 23.79 0.67 6.33
N ILE A 52 23.02 1.74 6.10
CA ILE A 52 21.57 1.79 6.38
C ILE A 52 20.75 1.22 5.21
N LEU A 53 21.27 1.31 3.97
CA LEU A 53 20.56 0.92 2.74
C LEU A 53 21.18 -0.31 2.06
N GLY A 54 22.36 -0.76 2.46
CA GLY A 54 23.05 -1.92 1.87
C GLY A 54 23.49 -1.71 0.42
N MET A 55 23.41 -0.48 -0.09
CA MET A 55 23.74 -0.12 -1.47
C MET A 55 25.11 0.57 -1.54
N ASP A 56 25.88 0.24 -2.57
CA ASP A 56 27.15 0.90 -2.87
C ASP A 56 26.90 2.35 -3.30
N PHE A 57 27.75 3.29 -2.90
CA PHE A 57 27.66 4.68 -3.32
C PHE A 57 27.96 4.77 -4.82
N SER A 58 26.92 4.78 -5.64
CA SER A 58 27.01 4.74 -7.11
C SER A 58 26.40 6.00 -7.74
N PRO A 59 26.83 6.40 -8.95
CA PRO A 59 26.17 7.45 -9.74
C PRO A 59 24.65 7.26 -9.85
N ALA A 60 24.17 6.00 -9.92
CA ALA A 60 22.75 5.68 -9.96
C ALA A 60 22.01 6.14 -8.70
N LEU A 61 22.64 6.05 -7.52
CA LEU A 61 22.05 6.50 -6.26
C LEU A 61 21.94 8.02 -6.19
N ILE A 62 22.92 8.74 -6.74
CA ILE A 62 22.88 10.21 -6.83
C ILE A 62 21.73 10.64 -7.75
N VAL A 63 21.58 10.01 -8.92
CA VAL A 63 20.48 10.29 -9.84
C VAL A 63 19.13 9.98 -9.19
N ALA A 64 18.96 8.80 -8.58
CA ALA A 64 17.74 8.43 -7.89
C ALA A 64 17.42 9.36 -6.71
N GLY A 65 18.43 9.79 -5.95
CA GLY A 65 18.28 10.76 -4.86
C GLY A 65 17.87 12.16 -5.34
N LEU A 66 18.43 12.64 -6.44
CA LEU A 66 18.02 13.90 -7.07
C LEU A 66 16.59 13.83 -7.62
N VAL A 67 16.23 12.71 -8.24
CA VAL A 67 14.87 12.45 -8.71
C VAL A 67 13.89 12.43 -7.53
N LEU A 68 14.23 11.77 -6.43
CA LEU A 68 13.44 11.77 -5.20
C LEU A 68 13.24 13.20 -4.67
N ALA A 69 14.31 13.97 -4.51
CA ALA A 69 14.26 15.32 -3.96
C ALA A 69 13.43 16.28 -4.83
N THR A 70 13.64 16.25 -6.15
CA THR A 70 12.87 17.06 -7.11
C THR A 70 11.40 16.66 -7.13
N SER A 71 11.12 15.36 -7.07
CA SER A 71 9.75 14.81 -7.03
C SER A 71 9.01 15.23 -5.77
N LEU A 72 9.63 15.11 -4.58
CA LEU A 72 9.04 15.55 -3.31
C LEU A 72 8.80 17.07 -3.28
N TRP A 73 9.72 17.85 -3.84
CA TRP A 73 9.54 19.30 -3.95
C TRP A 73 8.37 19.66 -4.88
N LEU A 74 8.24 18.99 -6.02
CA LEU A 74 7.12 19.16 -6.94
C LEU A 74 5.79 18.75 -6.28
N LEU A 75 5.77 17.65 -5.53
CA LEU A 75 4.58 17.23 -4.77
C LEU A 75 4.13 18.29 -3.78
N TYR A 76 5.06 18.79 -2.96
CA TYR A 76 4.76 19.85 -2.00
C TYR A 76 4.18 21.08 -2.70
N ARG A 77 4.78 21.48 -3.84
CA ARG A 77 4.31 22.63 -4.62
C ARG A 77 2.97 22.39 -5.29
N TRP A 78 2.66 21.15 -5.68
CA TRP A 78 1.38 20.78 -6.27
C TRP A 78 0.26 20.74 -5.24
N GLN A 79 0.54 20.25 -4.03
CA GLN A 79 -0.43 20.17 -2.94
C GLN A 79 -0.74 21.55 -2.31
N ASP A 80 0.20 22.50 -2.36
CA ASP A 80 -0.03 23.88 -1.89
C ASP A 80 -0.85 24.73 -2.88
N LYS A 81 -1.21 24.19 -4.05
CA LYS A 81 -2.15 24.87 -4.97
C LYS A 81 -3.54 24.96 -4.31
N PRO A 82 -4.21 26.13 -4.38
CA PRO A 82 -5.46 26.37 -3.67
C PRO A 82 -6.55 25.37 -4.05
N LYS A 83 -6.69 25.06 -5.35
CA LYS A 83 -7.66 24.07 -5.86
C LYS A 83 -7.51 22.69 -5.19
N ASN A 84 -6.28 22.20 -5.06
CA ASN A 84 -6.02 20.87 -4.48
C ASN A 84 -6.22 20.89 -2.96
N ALA A 85 -5.81 21.99 -2.31
CA ALA A 85 -6.01 22.16 -0.88
C ALA A 85 -7.51 22.22 -0.51
N ASP A 86 -8.33 22.94 -1.28
CA ASP A 86 -9.77 23.04 -1.04
C ASP A 86 -10.47 21.69 -1.22
N LEU A 87 -10.12 20.90 -2.24
CA LEU A 87 -10.65 19.53 -2.42
C LEU A 87 -10.33 18.60 -1.24
N LEU A 88 -9.10 18.68 -0.71
CA LEU A 88 -8.68 17.87 0.44
C LEU A 88 -9.40 18.31 1.72
N ILE A 89 -9.64 19.61 1.89
CA ILE A 89 -10.42 20.16 3.02
C ILE A 89 -11.87 19.68 2.94
N GLU A 90 -12.48 19.76 1.76
CA GLU A 90 -13.85 19.28 1.52
C GLU A 90 -13.96 17.78 1.82
N THR A 91 -13.03 16.98 1.29
CA THR A 91 -12.98 15.54 1.57
C THR A 91 -12.85 15.25 3.07
N GLU A 92 -12.00 15.98 3.81
CA GLU A 92 -11.90 15.82 5.27
C GLU A 92 -13.23 16.16 5.96
N SER A 93 -13.92 17.20 5.50
CA SER A 93 -15.23 17.59 6.03
C SER A 93 -16.32 16.54 5.76
N GLU A 94 -16.29 15.88 4.59
CA GLU A 94 -17.20 14.78 4.27
C GLU A 94 -16.86 13.52 5.09
N LEU A 95 -15.58 13.19 5.25
CA LEU A 95 -15.14 12.06 6.07
C LEU A 95 -15.53 12.22 7.55
N ARG A 96 -15.60 13.46 8.05
CA ARG A 96 -16.09 13.77 9.40
C ARG A 96 -17.59 13.51 9.59
N LYS A 97 -18.37 13.49 8.52
CA LYS A 97 -19.81 13.16 8.58
C LYS A 97 -20.04 11.66 8.65
N VAL A 98 -19.05 10.85 8.25
CA VAL A 98 -19.14 9.40 8.31
C VAL A 98 -19.02 8.94 9.75
N THR A 99 -20.05 8.25 10.23
CA THR A 99 -20.04 7.59 11.54
C THR A 99 -19.24 6.30 11.40
N TRP A 100 -17.96 6.33 11.77
CA TRP A 100 -17.13 5.13 11.83
C TRP A 100 -17.60 4.24 13.00
N PRO A 101 -17.75 2.92 12.77
CA PRO A 101 -18.09 2.00 13.84
C PRO A 101 -17.01 2.02 14.92
N SER A 102 -17.42 1.80 16.17
CA SER A 102 -16.45 1.57 17.24
C SER A 102 -15.67 0.28 16.98
N LEU A 103 -14.45 0.15 17.54
CA LEU A 103 -13.65 -1.07 17.38
C LEU A 103 -14.42 -2.32 17.82
N ASP A 104 -15.19 -2.22 18.91
CA ASP A 104 -15.99 -3.33 19.42
C ASP A 104 -17.11 -3.75 18.46
N GLU A 105 -17.77 -2.77 17.82
CA GLU A 105 -18.81 -3.03 16.82
C GLU A 105 -18.25 -3.65 15.54
N ALA A 106 -17.06 -3.18 15.11
CA ALA A 106 -16.36 -3.74 13.95
C ALA A 106 -15.91 -5.19 14.20
N ILE A 107 -15.39 -5.49 15.40
CA ILE A 107 -15.00 -6.83 15.81
C ILE A 107 -16.23 -7.74 15.89
N THR A 108 -17.29 -7.28 16.56
CA THR A 108 -18.53 -8.06 16.72
C THR A 108 -19.12 -8.42 15.35
N SER A 109 -19.20 -7.46 14.44
CA SER A 109 -19.69 -7.68 13.07
C SER A 109 -18.80 -8.66 12.29
N SER A 110 -17.49 -8.55 12.42
CA SER A 110 -16.53 -9.45 11.76
C SER A 110 -16.57 -10.88 12.30
N VAL A 111 -16.74 -11.05 13.62
CA VAL A 111 -16.86 -12.37 14.27
C VAL A 111 -18.07 -13.13 13.77
N VAL A 112 -19.21 -12.46 13.61
CA VAL A 112 -20.42 -13.09 13.03
C VAL A 112 -20.13 -13.62 11.61
N VAL A 113 -19.46 -12.82 10.78
CA VAL A 113 -19.09 -13.25 9.41
C VAL A 113 -18.15 -14.46 9.46
N ILE A 114 -17.14 -14.45 10.33
CA ILE A 114 -16.21 -15.58 10.51
C ILE A 114 -16.98 -16.85 10.89
N ILE A 115 -17.92 -16.77 11.82
CA ILE A 115 -18.75 -17.91 12.23
C ILE A 115 -19.59 -18.43 11.06
N CYS A 116 -20.24 -17.54 10.30
CA CYS A 116 -21.00 -17.92 9.11
C CYS A 116 -20.13 -18.63 8.05
N VAL A 117 -18.91 -18.13 7.81
CA VAL A 117 -17.96 -18.75 6.87
C VAL A 117 -17.51 -20.12 7.37
N LEU A 118 -17.21 -20.27 8.66
CA LEU A 118 -16.84 -21.56 9.25
C LEU A 118 -17.98 -22.57 9.18
N PHE A 119 -19.20 -22.16 9.46
CA PHE A 119 -20.38 -23.02 9.33
C PHE A 119 -20.55 -23.51 7.88
N LEU A 120 -20.45 -22.59 6.91
CA LEU A 120 -20.54 -22.92 5.49
C LEU A 120 -19.41 -23.88 5.08
N MET A 121 -18.18 -23.66 5.58
CA MET A 121 -17.02 -24.53 5.33
C MET A 121 -17.26 -25.96 5.83
N VAL A 122 -17.78 -26.12 7.05
CA VAL A 122 -18.12 -27.43 7.61
C VAL A 122 -19.25 -28.10 6.83
N PHE A 123 -20.28 -27.33 6.45
CA PHE A 123 -21.39 -27.85 5.65
C PHE A 123 -20.92 -28.36 4.29
N LEU A 124 -20.13 -27.57 3.56
CA LEU A 124 -19.54 -27.98 2.28
C LEU A 124 -18.66 -29.20 2.44
N ALA A 125 -17.71 -29.18 3.38
CA ALA A 125 -16.83 -30.33 3.63
C ALA A 125 -17.62 -31.62 3.95
N GLY A 126 -18.71 -31.50 4.71
CA GLY A 126 -19.63 -32.60 4.99
C GLY A 126 -20.37 -33.09 3.74
N ALA A 127 -20.88 -32.18 2.92
CA ALA A 127 -21.55 -32.49 1.67
C ALA A 127 -20.60 -33.17 0.66
N ASP A 128 -19.39 -32.63 0.49
CA ASP A 128 -18.33 -33.19 -0.35
C ASP A 128 -17.94 -34.60 0.12
N TRP A 129 -17.80 -34.80 1.43
CA TRP A 129 -17.49 -36.12 1.99
C TRP A 129 -18.63 -37.12 1.75
N PHE A 130 -19.87 -36.71 1.99
CA PHE A 130 -21.06 -37.55 1.81
C PHE A 130 -21.28 -37.91 0.34
N LEU A 131 -21.30 -36.91 -0.55
CA LEU A 131 -21.45 -37.09 -1.99
C LEU A 131 -20.28 -37.88 -2.57
N GLY A 132 -19.06 -37.62 -2.12
CA GLY A 132 -17.87 -38.39 -2.52
C GLY A 132 -17.97 -39.86 -2.13
N ARG A 133 -18.50 -40.17 -0.94
CA ARG A 133 -18.73 -41.55 -0.50
C ARG A 133 -19.85 -42.21 -1.30
N ALA A 134 -20.97 -41.53 -1.51
CA ALA A 134 -22.09 -42.02 -2.31
C ALA A 134 -21.68 -42.27 -3.77
N ALA A 135 -20.95 -41.34 -4.37
CA ALA A 135 -20.43 -41.46 -5.73
C ALA A 135 -19.45 -42.63 -5.86
N LYS A 136 -18.56 -42.83 -4.88
CA LYS A 136 -17.67 -44.01 -4.86
C LYS A 136 -18.47 -45.31 -4.79
N VAL A 137 -19.47 -45.40 -3.91
CA VAL A 137 -20.31 -46.61 -3.79
C VAL A 137 -21.06 -46.92 -5.09
N ILE A 138 -21.56 -45.89 -5.77
CA ILE A 138 -22.32 -46.03 -7.02
C ILE A 138 -21.40 -46.35 -8.21
N LEU A 139 -20.26 -45.67 -8.35
CA LEU A 139 -19.33 -45.85 -9.48
C LEU A 139 -18.45 -47.09 -9.35
N LEU A 140 -18.03 -47.48 -8.14
CA LEU A 140 -17.19 -48.66 -7.91
C LEU A 140 -17.99 -49.93 -7.65
N GLY A 141 -19.33 -49.86 -7.64
CA GLY A 141 -20.24 -51.01 -7.68
C GLY A 141 -19.73 -52.28 -6.99
N HIS A 142 -20.10 -52.43 -5.71
CA HIS A 142 -19.84 -53.60 -4.85
C HIS A 142 -18.42 -53.73 -4.25
N GLY A 143 -18.39 -53.79 -2.91
CA GLY A 143 -17.22 -54.06 -2.07
C GLY A 143 -17.32 -53.36 -0.72
#